data_AF-A0A0C9TXP3-F1
#
_entry.id   AF-A0A0C9TXP3-F1
#
_cell.length_a   1.000
_cell.length_b   1.000
_cell.length_c   1.000
_cell.angle_alpha   90.00
_cell.angle_beta   90.00
_cell.angle_gamma   90.00
#
_symmetry.space_group_name_H-M   'P 1'
#
loop_
_entity.id
_entity.type
_entity.pdbx_description
1 polymer ?
#
loop_
_entity_poly.entity_id
_entity_poly.type
_entity_poly.pdbx_seq_one_letter_code
_entity_poly.pdbx_strand_id
1 'polypeptide(L)'
;MAPKSLSIWMQRAGRAGRSPLLQARAILLVQPTVFQEKNKTKKDPDKAGLTEYVKAVDEPLRTWIETKECRREIADEYFNSGVKRKCDCCNNCLARDTPPPHPTTPPNRPSSRASGAASSPSKTPRRNGKRPMLPGTAPDDEPKGPATRRNEKLKGAKSVLVQWRYETWQTYCSQAPYGPQGLMPDDILHRIASNARLVTPNDLKGTGWGPSRVVRHGIALLQVLREYDQQFDEARDVEKVERAEAKKRETAERRAAQQVAARADREQAKALKQSQPKPPRASRSKKPPVLAGSTTQNVDYPHAVLMTPQPERTTISNSSFENRPITPNPAYSMMSPHLPPSYMVPYPTPPSSTITPPSYAQMSLFGDPYNAAQPSLSTVISQPPARR
;
A
#
# COMPACT_ATOMS: atom_id res chain seq x y z
N MET A 1 13.17 -14.63 5.48
CA MET A 1 14.37 -14.80 4.65
C MET A 1 15.10 -16.06 5.09
N ALA A 2 15.70 -16.82 4.16
CA ALA A 2 16.58 -17.92 4.54
C ALA A 2 17.77 -17.38 5.37
N PRO A 3 18.29 -18.14 6.34
CA PRO A 3 19.48 -17.75 7.08
C PRO A 3 20.67 -17.59 6.13
N LYS A 4 21.61 -16.69 6.49
CA LYS A 4 22.79 -16.41 5.65
C LYS A 4 23.83 -17.54 5.71
N SER A 5 23.84 -18.31 6.79
CA SER A 5 24.79 -19.39 7.01
C SER A 5 24.20 -20.63 7.67
N LEU A 6 24.88 -21.78 7.52
CA LEU A 6 24.51 -23.04 8.17
C LEU A 6 24.63 -22.91 9.70
N SER A 7 25.63 -22.21 10.19
CA SER A 7 25.82 -21.94 11.62
C SER A 7 24.65 -21.18 12.25
N ILE A 8 24.15 -20.12 11.58
CA ILE A 8 22.99 -19.35 12.02
C ILE A 8 21.73 -20.22 12.00
N TRP A 9 21.57 -21.07 10.98
CA TRP A 9 20.46 -22.01 10.92
C TRP A 9 20.46 -22.96 12.12
N MET A 10 21.59 -23.62 12.40
CA MET A 10 21.69 -24.56 13.51
C MET A 10 21.50 -23.91 14.86
N GLN A 11 22.01 -22.70 15.06
CA GLN A 11 21.76 -21.95 16.30
C GLN A 11 20.27 -21.64 16.50
N ARG A 12 19.54 -21.29 15.43
CA ARG A 12 18.11 -20.98 15.50
C ARG A 12 17.27 -22.25 15.67
N ALA A 13 17.55 -23.29 14.88
CA ALA A 13 16.86 -24.57 14.95
C ALA A 13 17.08 -25.26 16.31
N GLY A 14 18.30 -25.22 16.85
CA GLY A 14 18.67 -25.81 18.15
C GLY A 14 18.09 -25.08 19.37
N ARG A 15 17.40 -23.93 19.19
CA ARG A 15 16.60 -23.32 20.27
C ARG A 15 15.27 -24.03 20.49
N ALA A 16 14.78 -24.78 19.50
CA ALA A 16 13.61 -25.64 19.66
C ALA A 16 14.00 -26.91 20.44
N GLY A 17 13.10 -27.43 21.29
CA GLY A 17 13.30 -28.72 21.95
C GLY A 17 14.45 -28.75 22.98
N ARG A 18 14.66 -27.67 23.75
CA ARG A 18 15.68 -27.65 24.82
C ARG A 18 15.41 -28.64 25.96
N SER A 19 14.15 -29.08 26.11
CA SER A 19 13.80 -30.11 27.08
C SER A 19 14.06 -31.49 26.47
N PRO A 20 14.74 -32.40 27.19
CA PRO A 20 15.01 -33.75 26.70
C PRO A 20 13.74 -34.59 26.49
N LEU A 21 12.62 -34.18 27.10
CA LEU A 21 11.33 -34.85 26.98
C LEU A 21 10.49 -34.35 25.78
N LEU A 22 10.93 -33.31 25.08
CA LEU A 22 10.17 -32.70 23.99
C LEU A 22 10.80 -33.02 22.64
N GLN A 23 10.04 -33.67 21.78
CA GLN A 23 10.39 -33.80 20.38
C GLN A 23 10.02 -32.51 19.64
N ALA A 24 11.02 -31.87 19.02
CA ALA A 24 10.81 -30.66 18.22
C ALA A 24 11.13 -30.93 16.74
N ARG A 25 10.38 -30.27 15.85
CA ARG A 25 10.62 -30.30 14.41
C ARG A 25 11.01 -28.91 13.92
N ALA A 26 12.19 -28.81 13.31
CA ALA A 26 12.63 -27.61 12.60
C ALA A 26 12.35 -27.75 11.10
N ILE A 27 11.67 -26.75 10.51
CA ILE A 27 11.33 -26.72 9.09
C ILE A 27 12.00 -25.50 8.45
N LEU A 28 12.85 -25.71 7.46
CA LEU A 28 13.45 -24.65 6.65
C LEU A 28 12.76 -24.60 5.29
N LEU A 29 12.02 -23.53 5.02
CA LEU A 29 11.43 -23.26 3.71
C LEU A 29 12.40 -22.44 2.87
N VAL A 30 12.83 -23.01 1.73
CA VAL A 30 13.80 -22.39 0.83
C VAL A 30 13.11 -22.08 -0.50
N GLN A 31 13.19 -20.83 -0.94
CA GLN A 31 12.68 -20.45 -2.26
C GLN A 31 13.62 -20.99 -3.35
N PRO A 32 13.11 -21.50 -4.49
CA PRO A 32 13.94 -21.98 -5.60
C PRO A 32 14.93 -20.94 -6.13
N THR A 33 14.61 -19.65 -5.99
CA THR A 33 15.50 -18.53 -6.37
C THR A 33 16.82 -18.47 -5.59
N VAL A 34 16.94 -19.20 -4.47
CA VAL A 34 18.22 -19.36 -3.74
C VAL A 34 19.25 -20.12 -4.58
N PHE A 35 18.80 -20.94 -5.52
CA PHE A 35 19.63 -21.76 -6.41
C PHE A 35 19.78 -21.16 -7.80
N GLN A 36 19.25 -19.95 -8.04
CA GLN A 36 19.43 -19.29 -9.33
C GLN A 36 20.82 -18.65 -9.40
N GLU A 37 21.60 -19.07 -10.38
CA GLU A 37 22.87 -18.44 -10.74
C GLU A 37 22.61 -17.06 -11.33
N LYS A 38 23.35 -16.05 -10.85
CA LYS A 38 23.30 -14.69 -11.35
C LYS A 38 24.23 -14.62 -12.57
N ASN A 39 23.69 -14.16 -13.70
CA ASN A 39 24.42 -13.92 -14.95
C ASN A 39 25.10 -15.17 -15.57
N LYS A 40 24.36 -15.92 -16.38
CA LYS A 40 24.95 -16.84 -17.39
C LYS A 40 25.57 -16.12 -18.59
N THR A 41 25.77 -14.81 -18.49
CA THR A 41 26.20 -13.95 -19.59
C THR A 41 27.71 -14.04 -19.77
N LYS A 42 28.14 -14.66 -20.87
CA LYS A 42 29.51 -14.72 -21.43
C LYS A 42 30.61 -14.89 -20.37
N LYS A 43 30.86 -16.15 -20.03
CA LYS A 43 31.93 -16.62 -19.14
C LYS A 43 33.29 -16.11 -19.64
N ASP A 44 33.89 -15.17 -18.92
CA ASP A 44 35.33 -14.92 -19.03
C ASP A 44 36.05 -16.21 -18.60
N PRO A 45 36.94 -16.78 -19.42
CA PRO A 45 37.64 -18.03 -19.11
C PRO A 45 38.49 -17.94 -17.83
N ASP A 46 38.90 -16.73 -17.45
CA ASP A 46 39.77 -16.50 -16.29
C ASP A 46 39.02 -16.45 -14.94
N LYS A 47 37.68 -16.48 -14.93
CA LYS A 47 36.86 -16.49 -13.70
C LYS A 47 36.05 -17.79 -13.52
N ALA A 48 36.63 -18.91 -13.91
CA ALA A 48 35.93 -20.20 -13.97
C ALA A 48 35.49 -20.83 -12.63
N GLY A 49 35.70 -20.19 -11.47
CA GLY A 49 35.49 -20.83 -10.16
C GLY A 49 34.44 -20.21 -9.22
N LEU A 50 33.88 -19.04 -9.54
CA LEU A 50 32.97 -18.34 -8.61
C LEU A 50 31.56 -18.22 -9.18
N THR A 51 30.72 -19.22 -8.90
CA THR A 51 29.29 -19.15 -9.20
C THR A 51 28.64 -18.14 -8.25
N GLU A 52 28.33 -16.94 -8.74
CA GLU A 52 27.56 -15.95 -7.97
C GLU A 52 26.07 -16.33 -8.05
N TYR A 53 25.44 -16.55 -6.91
CA TYR A 53 24.00 -16.84 -6.83
C TYR A 53 23.21 -15.54 -6.61
N VAL A 54 21.96 -15.49 -7.08
CA VAL A 54 21.06 -14.34 -6.91
C VAL A 54 20.88 -13.98 -5.42
N LYS A 55 20.98 -14.97 -4.54
CA LYS A 55 20.96 -14.77 -3.08
C LYS A 55 22.27 -15.23 -2.47
N ALA A 56 22.88 -14.35 -1.67
CA ALA A 56 24.06 -14.67 -0.86
C ALA A 56 23.68 -15.62 0.29
N VAL A 57 23.86 -16.91 0.03
CA VAL A 57 23.81 -18.00 1.02
C VAL A 57 25.19 -18.65 1.02
N ASP A 58 25.71 -18.98 2.20
CA ASP A 58 27.00 -19.67 2.30
C ASP A 58 26.94 -21.04 1.62
N GLU A 59 28.11 -21.48 1.12
CA GLU A 59 28.23 -22.77 0.43
C GLU A 59 27.79 -23.94 1.34
N PRO A 60 28.18 -24.01 2.63
CA PRO A 60 27.77 -25.09 3.51
C PRO A 60 26.25 -25.22 3.70
N LEU A 61 25.51 -24.10 3.80
CA LEU A 61 24.04 -24.20 3.89
C LEU A 61 23.45 -24.65 2.56
N ARG A 62 24.03 -24.27 1.42
CA ARG A 62 23.58 -24.79 0.11
C ARG A 62 23.77 -26.30 0.03
N THR A 63 24.96 -26.80 0.33
CA THR A 63 25.26 -28.23 0.41
C THR A 63 24.30 -28.93 1.36
N TRP A 64 24.05 -28.33 2.54
CA TRP A 64 23.09 -28.86 3.51
C TRP A 64 21.66 -28.91 2.96
N ILE A 65 21.19 -27.90 2.22
CA ILE A 65 19.84 -27.89 1.65
C ILE A 65 19.70 -28.93 0.53
N GLU A 66 20.66 -29.01 -0.38
CA GLU A 66 20.63 -29.85 -1.59
C GLU A 66 20.96 -31.33 -1.34
N THR A 67 21.61 -31.65 -0.21
CA THR A 67 22.00 -33.03 0.10
C THR A 67 20.82 -34.00 0.05
N LYS A 68 21.09 -35.18 -0.51
CA LYS A 68 20.21 -36.35 -0.48
C LYS A 68 20.58 -37.30 0.67
N GLU A 69 21.66 -37.02 1.38
CA GLU A 69 22.16 -37.81 2.50
C GLU A 69 21.57 -37.32 3.83
N CYS A 70 22.00 -37.88 4.95
CA CYS A 70 21.52 -37.44 6.25
C CYS A 70 21.91 -35.97 6.49
N ARG A 71 20.92 -35.12 6.76
CA ARG A 71 21.16 -33.70 7.07
C ARG A 71 21.99 -33.50 8.33
N ARG A 72 22.02 -34.48 9.23
CA ARG A 72 22.81 -34.42 10.45
C ARG A 72 24.29 -34.72 10.16
N GLU A 73 24.59 -35.67 9.28
CA GLU A 73 25.96 -35.99 8.87
C GLU A 73 26.64 -34.79 8.19
N ILE A 74 25.97 -34.13 7.25
CA ILE A 74 26.50 -32.91 6.60
C ILE A 74 26.77 -31.80 7.61
N ALA A 75 25.94 -31.69 8.65
CA ALA A 75 26.16 -30.71 9.71
C ALA A 75 27.34 -31.10 10.61
N ASP A 76 27.44 -32.38 10.98
CA ASP A 76 28.53 -32.91 11.80
C ASP A 76 29.88 -32.78 11.07
N GLU A 77 29.93 -32.99 9.76
CA GLU A 77 31.08 -32.72 8.91
C GLU A 77 31.44 -31.23 8.92
N TYR A 78 30.47 -30.33 8.70
CA TYR A 78 30.70 -28.90 8.74
C TYR A 78 31.27 -28.40 10.08
N PHE A 79 30.84 -28.99 11.20
CA PHE A 79 31.33 -28.64 12.54
C PHE A 79 32.51 -29.48 13.02
N ASN A 80 33.06 -30.37 12.18
CA ASN A 80 34.13 -31.30 12.52
C ASN A 80 33.87 -32.07 13.83
N SER A 81 32.63 -32.52 14.05
CA SER A 81 32.26 -33.15 15.33
C SER A 81 32.86 -34.55 15.48
N GLY A 82 33.24 -35.21 14.39
CA GLY A 82 33.88 -36.54 14.38
C GLY A 82 32.98 -37.70 14.85
N VAL A 83 31.75 -37.42 15.29
CA VAL A 83 30.83 -38.43 15.81
C VAL A 83 29.93 -38.94 14.71
N LYS A 84 30.18 -40.18 14.24
CA LYS A 84 29.25 -40.89 13.35
C LYS A 84 28.02 -41.33 14.14
N ARG A 85 26.88 -40.67 13.96
CA ARG A 85 25.61 -41.04 14.58
C ARG A 85 24.66 -41.59 13.53
N LYS A 86 24.08 -42.76 13.78
CA LYS A 86 22.87 -43.18 13.04
C LYS A 86 21.76 -42.18 13.38
N CYS A 87 21.14 -41.56 12.38
CA CYS A 87 20.04 -40.61 12.58
C CYS A 87 18.82 -41.08 11.81
N ASP A 88 17.73 -41.32 12.53
CA ASP A 88 16.39 -41.57 11.98
C ASP A 88 15.52 -40.29 12.09
N CYS A 89 16.20 -39.14 12.05
CA CYS A 89 15.73 -37.90 12.66
C CYS A 89 15.43 -36.77 11.67
N CYS A 90 15.81 -36.94 10.39
CA CYS A 90 15.60 -35.93 9.36
C CYS A 90 14.76 -36.47 8.19
N ASN A 91 14.21 -35.56 7.39
CA ASN A 91 13.34 -35.90 6.26
C ASN A 91 14.04 -36.81 5.24
N ASN A 92 15.36 -36.69 5.05
CA ASN A 92 16.10 -37.51 4.09
C ASN A 92 16.25 -38.95 4.60
N CYS A 93 16.47 -39.16 5.90
CA CYS A 93 16.53 -40.50 6.49
C CYS A 93 15.15 -41.17 6.44
N LEU A 94 14.10 -40.45 6.86
CA LEU A 94 12.73 -40.96 6.81
C LEU A 94 12.29 -41.32 5.39
N ALA A 95 12.75 -40.57 4.38
CA ALA A 95 12.46 -40.86 2.98
C ALA A 95 13.21 -42.09 2.44
N ARG A 96 14.38 -42.44 2.99
CA ARG A 96 15.12 -43.66 2.62
C ARG A 96 14.42 -44.92 3.10
N ASP A 97 13.85 -44.87 4.29
CA ASP A 97 13.11 -46.01 4.88
C ASP A 97 11.72 -46.18 4.25
N THR A 98 11.23 -45.16 3.55
CA THR A 98 9.99 -45.26 2.80
C THR A 98 10.28 -45.94 1.45
N PRO A 99 9.77 -47.15 1.17
CA PRO A 99 9.93 -47.75 -0.14
C PRO A 99 9.38 -46.79 -1.20
N PRO A 100 10.04 -46.66 -2.37
CA PRO A 100 9.59 -45.75 -3.41
C PRO A 100 8.12 -46.05 -3.73
N PRO A 101 7.24 -45.04 -3.76
CA PRO A 101 5.84 -45.28 -4.04
C PRO A 101 5.77 -45.99 -5.39
N HIS A 102 5.25 -47.23 -5.39
CA HIS A 102 4.99 -47.95 -6.63
C HIS A 102 4.21 -47.02 -7.56
N PRO A 103 4.59 -46.92 -8.85
CA PRO A 103 3.94 -46.02 -9.79
C PRO A 103 2.45 -46.33 -9.81
N THR A 104 1.68 -45.54 -9.08
CA THR A 104 0.24 -45.71 -8.98
C THR A 104 -0.30 -45.09 -10.24
N THR A 105 -0.69 -45.94 -11.20
CA THR A 105 -1.36 -45.53 -12.43
C THR A 105 -2.47 -44.55 -12.07
N PRO A 106 -2.48 -43.32 -12.61
CA PRO A 106 -3.46 -42.31 -12.20
C PRO A 106 -4.88 -42.84 -12.46
N PRO A 107 -5.79 -42.82 -11.47
CA PRO A 107 -7.15 -43.25 -11.67
C PRO A 107 -7.82 -42.36 -12.72
N ASN A 108 -8.34 -43.01 -13.76
CA ASN A 108 -9.15 -42.40 -14.81
C ASN A 108 -10.17 -41.43 -14.20
N ARG A 109 -10.00 -40.13 -14.45
CA ARG A 109 -10.92 -39.08 -13.99
C ARG A 109 -12.15 -39.08 -14.90
N PRO A 110 -13.36 -39.43 -14.41
CA PRO A 110 -14.56 -39.38 -15.23
C PRO A 110 -14.90 -37.92 -15.56
N SER A 111 -14.99 -37.67 -16.87
CA SER A 111 -15.35 -36.39 -17.48
C SER A 111 -16.80 -36.06 -17.17
N SER A 112 -17.05 -35.25 -16.14
CA SER A 112 -18.38 -34.72 -15.83
C SER A 112 -18.52 -33.32 -16.44
N ARG A 113 -19.17 -33.32 -17.61
CA ARG A 113 -19.63 -32.16 -18.37
C ARG A 113 -20.89 -31.60 -17.68
N ALA A 114 -20.72 -30.59 -16.82
CA ALA A 114 -21.83 -29.82 -16.28
C ALA A 114 -21.91 -28.46 -16.99
N SER A 115 -22.91 -28.33 -17.84
CA SER A 115 -23.29 -27.12 -18.57
C SER A 115 -23.89 -26.10 -17.59
N GLY A 116 -23.05 -25.25 -17.00
CA GLY A 116 -23.50 -24.03 -16.33
C GLY A 116 -23.47 -22.87 -17.33
N ALA A 117 -24.64 -22.38 -17.72
CA ALA A 117 -24.81 -21.19 -18.57
C ALA A 117 -24.31 -19.94 -17.83
N ALA A 118 -23.01 -19.68 -17.91
CA ALA A 118 -22.43 -18.41 -17.49
C ALA A 118 -22.86 -17.33 -18.49
N SER A 119 -23.73 -16.42 -18.04
CA SER A 119 -24.01 -15.15 -18.71
C SER A 119 -22.69 -14.41 -18.93
N SER A 120 -22.15 -14.54 -20.13
CA SER A 120 -20.94 -13.82 -20.54
C SER A 120 -21.30 -12.33 -20.65
N PRO A 121 -20.61 -11.44 -19.94
CA PRO A 121 -20.83 -10.01 -20.08
C PRO A 121 -20.55 -9.62 -21.54
N SER A 122 -21.52 -8.95 -22.14
CA SER A 122 -21.56 -8.55 -23.55
C SER A 122 -20.18 -8.16 -24.08
N LYS A 123 -19.76 -8.87 -25.15
CA LYS A 123 -18.47 -8.67 -25.83
C LYS A 123 -18.47 -7.50 -26.80
N THR A 124 -19.54 -6.71 -26.93
CA THR A 124 -19.57 -5.63 -27.91
C THR A 124 -18.72 -4.44 -27.45
N PRO A 125 -17.59 -4.13 -28.14
CA PRO A 125 -16.79 -2.95 -27.84
C PRO A 125 -17.60 -1.70 -28.22
N ARG A 126 -17.61 -0.67 -27.36
CA ARG A 126 -18.07 0.65 -27.77
C ARG A 126 -17.11 1.23 -28.84
N ARG A 127 -17.58 2.19 -29.63
CA ARG A 127 -16.88 2.82 -30.79
C ARG A 127 -15.45 3.31 -30.50
N ASN A 128 -15.08 3.54 -29.24
CA ASN A 128 -13.73 3.97 -28.82
C ASN A 128 -12.85 2.82 -28.26
N GLY A 129 -13.22 1.55 -28.42
CA GLY A 129 -12.41 0.39 -28.00
C GLY A 129 -12.23 0.21 -26.48
N LYS A 130 -12.67 1.16 -25.65
CA LYS A 130 -12.57 1.10 -24.19
C LYS A 130 -13.90 0.62 -23.60
N ARG A 131 -13.83 -0.45 -22.81
CA ARG A 131 -14.97 -0.90 -21.98
C ARG A 131 -15.19 0.13 -20.88
N PRO A 132 -16.36 0.79 -20.79
CA PRO A 132 -16.68 1.55 -19.60
C PRO A 132 -16.72 0.55 -18.45
N MET A 133 -15.86 0.72 -17.45
CA MET A 133 -16.11 0.11 -16.15
C MET A 133 -17.44 0.70 -15.69
N LEU A 134 -18.49 -0.13 -15.60
CA LEU A 134 -19.72 0.32 -14.98
C LEU A 134 -19.33 0.85 -13.59
N PRO A 135 -19.57 2.13 -13.27
CA PRO A 135 -19.57 2.54 -11.88
C PRO A 135 -20.63 1.65 -11.21
N GLY A 136 -20.23 0.89 -10.18
CA GLY A 136 -21.14 0.03 -9.44
C GLY A 136 -22.15 0.90 -8.71
N THR A 137 -23.22 1.28 -9.39
CA THR A 137 -24.33 2.07 -8.88
C THR A 137 -25.42 1.12 -8.45
N ALA A 138 -25.26 0.49 -7.29
CA ALA A 138 -26.42 0.19 -6.47
C ALA A 138 -26.71 1.47 -5.69
N PRO A 139 -27.90 2.09 -5.84
CA PRO A 139 -28.22 3.40 -5.27
C PRO A 139 -28.19 3.47 -3.73
N ASP A 140 -28.11 2.32 -3.05
CA ASP A 140 -28.12 2.24 -1.57
C ASP A 140 -26.78 1.79 -0.96
N ASP A 141 -25.78 1.45 -1.78
CA ASP A 141 -24.46 1.10 -1.26
C ASP A 141 -23.61 2.36 -1.12
N GLU A 142 -23.58 2.89 0.10
CA GLU A 142 -22.60 3.89 0.53
C GLU A 142 -21.22 3.50 -0.05
N PRO A 143 -20.51 4.41 -0.75
CA PRO A 143 -19.30 4.07 -1.49
C PRO A 143 -18.23 3.56 -0.51
N LYS A 144 -18.21 2.25 -0.29
CA LYS A 144 -17.21 1.58 0.52
C LYS A 144 -15.89 1.81 -0.17
N GLY A 145 -15.05 2.62 0.47
CA GLY A 145 -13.70 2.93 0.01
C GLY A 145 -12.89 1.67 -0.32
N PRO A 146 -11.71 1.84 -0.93
CA PRO A 146 -10.85 0.73 -1.32
C PRO A 146 -10.68 -0.25 -0.16
N ALA A 147 -10.91 -1.54 -0.42
CA ALA A 147 -10.95 -2.58 0.61
C ALA A 147 -9.66 -2.69 1.44
N THR A 148 -8.54 -2.19 0.90
CA THR A 148 -7.21 -2.34 1.46
C THR A 148 -6.49 -1.00 1.46
N ARG A 149 -5.85 -0.66 2.58
CA ARG A 149 -4.89 0.46 2.64
C ARG A 149 -3.65 0.07 1.83
N ARG A 150 -3.15 0.97 0.99
CA ARG A 150 -1.97 0.75 0.15
C ARG A 150 -0.92 1.84 0.39
N ASN A 151 0.33 1.53 0.09
CA ASN A 151 1.46 2.47 0.07
C ASN A 151 1.57 3.31 1.34
N GLU A 152 1.59 4.64 1.19
CA GLU A 152 1.74 5.62 2.26
C GLU A 152 0.64 5.49 3.32
N LYS A 153 -0.63 5.31 2.91
CA LYS A 153 -1.74 5.12 3.84
C LYS A 153 -1.53 3.89 4.74
N LEU A 154 -1.02 2.80 4.18
CA LEU A 154 -0.67 1.59 4.94
C LEU A 154 0.53 1.83 5.89
N LYS A 155 1.56 2.55 5.43
CA LYS A 155 2.74 2.84 6.24
C LYS A 155 2.39 3.69 7.45
N GLY A 156 1.61 4.76 7.28
CA GLY A 156 1.18 5.59 8.40
C GLY A 156 0.21 4.87 9.33
N ALA A 157 -0.75 4.08 8.82
CA ALA A 157 -1.62 3.26 9.66
C ALA A 157 -0.84 2.28 10.55
N LYS A 158 0.22 1.66 10.01
CA LYS A 158 1.14 0.83 10.82
C LYS A 158 1.84 1.64 11.90
N SER A 159 2.34 2.82 11.55
CA SER A 159 3.05 3.70 12.49
C SER A 159 2.16 4.08 13.67
N VAL A 160 0.93 4.51 13.37
CA VAL A 160 -0.07 4.88 14.37
C VAL A 160 -0.44 3.69 15.26
N LEU A 161 -0.63 2.50 14.70
CA LEU A 161 -0.90 1.29 15.50
C LEU A 161 0.28 0.87 16.38
N VAL A 162 1.53 1.03 15.89
CA VAL A 162 2.72 0.76 16.70
C VAL A 162 2.77 1.71 17.89
N GLN A 163 2.53 3.01 17.66
CA GLN A 163 2.48 4.02 18.72
C GLN A 163 1.38 3.70 19.74
N TRP A 164 0.14 3.48 19.26
CA TRP A 164 -0.98 3.08 20.11
C TRP A 164 -0.68 1.84 20.95
N ARG A 165 0.01 0.85 20.37
CA ARG A 165 0.43 -0.38 21.07
C ARG A 165 1.39 -0.08 22.22
N TYR A 166 2.36 0.81 22.02
CA TYR A 166 3.29 1.22 23.07
C TYR A 166 2.58 1.99 24.20
N GLU A 167 1.76 2.98 23.84
CA GLU A 167 1.02 3.81 24.81
C GLU A 167 0.03 2.97 25.65
N THR A 168 -0.72 2.08 24.98
CA THR A 168 -1.66 1.17 25.64
C THR A 168 -0.92 0.18 26.55
N TRP A 169 0.20 -0.37 26.09
CA TRP A 169 1.00 -1.27 26.91
C TRP A 169 1.57 -0.57 28.14
N GLN A 170 2.12 0.64 27.98
CA GLN A 170 2.67 1.42 29.09
C GLN A 170 1.60 1.79 30.13
N THR A 171 0.39 2.12 29.67
CA THR A 171 -0.72 2.53 30.55
C THR A 171 -1.35 1.35 31.29
N TYR A 172 -1.62 0.24 30.59
CA TYR A 172 -2.45 -0.85 31.11
C TYR A 172 -1.73 -2.17 31.36
N CYS A 173 -0.51 -2.35 30.83
CA CYS A 173 0.20 -3.63 30.82
C CYS A 173 1.68 -3.51 31.22
N SER A 174 2.11 -2.38 31.81
CA SER A 174 3.51 -2.17 32.19
C SER A 174 4.02 -3.17 33.23
N GLN A 175 3.12 -3.71 34.06
CA GLN A 175 3.42 -4.77 35.03
C GLN A 175 3.35 -6.18 34.44
N ALA A 176 2.88 -6.34 33.20
CA ALA A 176 2.75 -7.66 32.59
C ALA A 176 4.13 -8.24 32.26
N PRO A 177 4.32 -9.58 32.35
CA PRO A 177 5.61 -10.22 32.06
C PRO A 177 5.96 -10.26 30.57
N TYR A 178 5.16 -9.61 29.72
CA TYR A 178 5.34 -9.54 28.27
C TYR A 178 5.50 -8.09 27.83
N GLY A 179 6.31 -7.86 26.79
CA GLY A 179 6.48 -6.54 26.18
C GLY A 179 5.29 -6.09 25.33
N PRO A 180 5.36 -4.91 24.69
CA PRO A 180 4.29 -4.37 23.84
C PRO A 180 3.90 -5.29 22.67
N GLN A 181 4.85 -6.09 22.16
CA GLN A 181 4.58 -7.13 21.16
C GLN A 181 3.66 -8.24 21.70
N GLY A 182 3.70 -8.47 23.01
CA GLY A 182 2.80 -9.39 23.71
C GLY A 182 1.36 -8.89 23.73
N LEU A 183 1.11 -7.57 23.70
CA LEU A 183 -0.23 -6.97 23.60
C LEU A 183 -0.81 -7.10 22.17
N MET A 184 0.01 -6.88 21.16
CA MET A 184 -0.37 -7.03 19.76
C MET A 184 0.86 -7.42 18.92
N PRO A 185 0.96 -8.71 18.53
CA PRO A 185 1.98 -9.19 17.61
C PRO A 185 1.99 -8.44 16.27
N ASP A 186 3.16 -8.35 15.63
CA ASP A 186 3.35 -7.57 14.40
C ASP A 186 2.55 -8.10 13.20
N ASP A 187 2.29 -9.40 13.13
CA ASP A 187 1.48 -10.03 12.09
C ASP A 187 0.00 -9.63 12.19
N ILE A 188 -0.53 -9.57 13.42
CA ILE A 188 -1.88 -9.08 13.69
C ILE A 188 -1.97 -7.58 13.38
N LEU A 189 -0.99 -6.80 13.85
CA LEU A 189 -0.89 -5.37 13.53
C LEU A 189 -0.87 -5.14 12.01
N HIS A 190 -0.11 -5.94 11.26
CA HIS A 190 -0.06 -5.87 9.80
C HIS A 190 -1.42 -6.17 9.13
N ARG A 191 -2.14 -7.20 9.61
CA ARG A 191 -3.47 -7.56 9.10
C ARG A 191 -4.49 -6.46 9.37
N ILE A 192 -4.47 -5.89 10.58
CA ILE A 192 -5.35 -4.78 10.96
C ILE A 192 -5.03 -3.53 10.12
N ALA A 193 -3.76 -3.15 10.03
CA ALA A 193 -3.33 -1.98 9.26
C ALA A 193 -3.71 -2.07 7.78
N SER A 194 -3.62 -3.25 7.18
CA SER A 194 -3.91 -3.44 5.75
C SER A 194 -5.41 -3.41 5.42
N ASN A 195 -6.29 -3.73 6.37
CA ASN A 195 -7.73 -3.78 6.14
C ASN A 195 -8.41 -2.46 6.50
N ALA A 196 -8.85 -1.71 5.47
CA ALA A 196 -9.54 -0.43 5.64
C ALA A 196 -11.03 -0.56 6.01
N ARG A 197 -11.58 -1.78 5.95
CA ARG A 197 -13.01 -2.04 6.17
C ARG A 197 -13.36 -2.40 7.61
N LEU A 198 -12.40 -2.34 8.52
CA LEU A 198 -12.63 -2.62 9.93
C LEU A 198 -13.39 -1.44 10.53
N VAL A 199 -14.67 -1.62 10.84
CA VAL A 199 -15.53 -0.56 11.40
C VAL A 199 -15.94 -0.91 12.82
N THR A 200 -16.20 -2.19 13.06
CA THR A 200 -16.73 -2.70 14.32
C THR A 200 -15.72 -3.62 15.02
N PRO A 201 -15.80 -3.77 16.36
CA PRO A 201 -14.97 -4.72 17.07
C PRO A 201 -15.14 -6.17 16.59
N ASN A 202 -16.31 -6.54 16.04
CA ASN A 202 -16.52 -7.86 15.48
C ASN A 202 -15.64 -8.15 14.26
N ASP A 203 -15.33 -7.12 13.45
CA ASP A 203 -14.47 -7.27 12.28
C ASP A 203 -13.03 -7.66 12.67
N LEU A 204 -12.60 -7.29 13.88
CA LEU A 204 -11.28 -7.64 14.41
C LEU A 204 -11.15 -9.13 14.78
N LYS A 205 -12.26 -9.84 15.03
CA LYS A 205 -12.23 -11.27 15.37
C LYS A 205 -11.63 -12.13 14.24
N GLY A 206 -11.86 -11.73 12.99
CA GLY A 206 -11.31 -12.41 11.81
C GLY A 206 -9.80 -12.20 11.60
N THR A 207 -9.16 -11.30 12.36
CA THR A 207 -7.73 -11.00 12.19
C THR A 207 -6.81 -12.00 12.90
N GLY A 208 -7.35 -12.78 13.83
CA GLY A 208 -6.60 -13.62 14.76
C GLY A 208 -6.26 -12.93 16.09
N TRP A 209 -6.74 -11.70 16.31
CA TRP A 209 -6.59 -11.02 17.60
C TRP A 209 -7.53 -11.63 18.65
N GLY A 210 -7.00 -11.94 19.83
CA GLY A 210 -7.74 -12.65 20.88
C GLY A 210 -9.04 -11.92 21.29
N PRO A 211 -10.17 -12.63 21.45
CA PRO A 211 -11.47 -12.01 21.75
C PRO A 211 -11.47 -11.09 22.97
N SER A 212 -10.76 -11.47 24.04
CA SER A 212 -10.65 -10.67 25.26
C SER A 212 -9.98 -9.31 25.01
N ARG A 213 -8.99 -9.26 24.12
CA ARG A 213 -8.28 -8.03 23.74
C ARG A 213 -9.13 -7.16 22.82
N VAL A 214 -9.86 -7.79 21.90
CA VAL A 214 -10.82 -7.09 21.03
C VAL A 214 -11.91 -6.40 21.85
N VAL A 215 -12.46 -7.08 22.86
CA VAL A 215 -13.47 -6.48 23.74
C VAL A 215 -12.89 -5.31 24.54
N ARG A 216 -11.68 -5.48 25.09
CA ARG A 216 -11.07 -4.46 25.97
C ARG A 216 -10.53 -3.24 25.20
N HIS A 217 -9.94 -3.45 24.03
CA HIS A 217 -9.15 -2.43 23.33
C HIS A 217 -9.59 -2.18 21.89
N GLY A 218 -10.50 -2.99 21.34
CA GLY A 218 -10.88 -2.92 19.92
C GLY A 218 -11.51 -1.59 19.53
N ILE A 219 -12.35 -1.00 20.38
CA ILE A 219 -12.99 0.30 20.11
C ILE A 219 -11.96 1.42 20.01
N ALA A 220 -11.08 1.55 21.02
CA ALA A 220 -10.04 2.58 21.03
C ALA A 220 -9.09 2.45 19.84
N LEU A 221 -8.71 1.21 19.49
CA LEU A 221 -7.88 0.95 18.31
C LEU A 221 -8.56 1.38 17.00
N LEU A 222 -9.85 1.05 16.83
CA LEU A 222 -10.60 1.40 15.62
C LEU A 222 -10.81 2.91 15.50
N GLN A 223 -11.00 3.59 16.63
CA GLN A 223 -11.08 5.05 16.67
C GLN A 223 -9.78 5.68 16.16
N VAL A 224 -8.63 5.23 16.68
CA VAL A 224 -7.31 5.72 16.26
C VAL A 224 -7.07 5.53 14.75
N LEU A 225 -7.49 4.39 14.19
CA LEU A 225 -7.41 4.16 12.74
C LEU A 225 -8.35 5.06 11.94
N ARG A 226 -9.55 5.33 12.45
CA ARG A 226 -10.54 6.20 11.80
C ARG A 226 -10.03 7.63 11.75
N GLU A 227 -9.50 8.15 12.86
CA GLU A 227 -8.92 9.49 12.93
C GLU A 227 -7.75 9.64 11.96
N TYR A 228 -6.86 8.66 11.90
CA TYR A 228 -5.77 8.64 10.94
C TYR A 228 -6.27 8.61 9.48
N ASP A 229 -7.25 7.75 9.17
CA ASP A 229 -7.78 7.65 7.80
C ASP A 229 -8.47 8.94 7.37
N GLN A 230 -9.19 9.60 8.28
CA GLN A 230 -9.80 10.91 8.06
C GLN A 230 -8.74 11.97 7.77
N GLN A 231 -7.73 12.10 8.64
CA GLN A 231 -6.63 13.08 8.44
C GLN A 231 -5.90 12.86 7.11
N PHE A 232 -5.67 11.60 6.74
CA PHE A 232 -5.03 11.26 5.47
C PHE A 232 -5.89 11.68 4.26
N ASP A 233 -7.20 11.43 4.32
CA ASP A 233 -8.11 11.78 3.22
C ASP A 233 -8.31 13.29 3.10
N GLU A 234 -8.39 14.02 4.22
CA GLU A 234 -8.41 15.48 4.28
C GLU A 234 -7.14 16.08 3.67
N ALA A 235 -5.95 15.62 4.06
CA ALA A 235 -4.68 16.10 3.53
C ALA A 235 -4.57 15.88 2.00
N ARG A 236 -5.01 14.71 1.52
CA ARG A 236 -5.01 14.39 0.09
C ARG A 236 -6.01 15.25 -0.67
N ASP A 237 -7.14 15.59 -0.08
CA ASP A 237 -8.14 16.42 -0.74
C ASP A 237 -7.70 17.90 -0.80
N VAL A 238 -6.99 18.40 0.23
CA VAL A 238 -6.27 19.69 0.16
C VAL A 238 -5.26 19.69 -0.98
N GLU A 239 -4.39 18.67 -1.07
CA GLU A 239 -3.39 18.57 -2.16
C GLU A 239 -4.05 18.56 -3.55
N LYS A 240 -5.18 17.86 -3.70
CA LYS A 240 -5.93 17.86 -4.97
C LYS A 240 -6.48 19.24 -5.32
N VAL A 241 -7.03 19.96 -4.35
CA VAL A 241 -7.56 21.33 -4.54
C VAL A 241 -6.42 22.26 -4.95
N GLU A 242 -5.31 22.25 -4.22
CA GLU A 242 -4.12 23.06 -4.55
C GLU A 242 -3.59 22.74 -5.95
N ARG A 243 -3.50 21.45 -6.31
CA ARG A 243 -3.06 21.02 -7.64
C ARG A 243 -4.04 21.44 -8.74
N ALA A 244 -5.34 21.44 -8.46
CA ALA A 244 -6.35 21.90 -9.41
C ALA A 244 -6.28 23.42 -9.60
N GLU A 245 -6.08 24.17 -8.52
CA GLU A 245 -5.88 25.62 -8.57
C GLU A 245 -4.59 26.00 -9.29
N ALA A 246 -3.48 25.30 -9.03
CA ALA A 246 -2.22 25.52 -9.73
C ALA A 246 -2.37 25.30 -11.24
N LYS A 247 -3.03 24.20 -11.66
CA LYS A 247 -3.34 23.95 -13.08
C LYS A 247 -4.25 25.01 -13.68
N LYS A 248 -5.21 25.53 -12.90
CA LYS A 248 -6.11 26.61 -13.33
C LYS A 248 -5.33 27.92 -13.54
N ARG A 249 -4.41 28.26 -12.63
CA ARG A 249 -3.52 29.43 -12.74
C ARG A 249 -2.60 29.31 -13.94
N GLU A 250 -1.90 28.19 -14.09
CA GLU A 250 -1.02 27.92 -15.25
C GLU A 250 -1.78 28.04 -16.59
N THR A 251 -3.00 27.49 -16.65
CA THR A 251 -3.83 27.58 -17.87
C THR A 251 -4.29 29.01 -18.14
N ALA A 252 -4.62 29.77 -17.09
CA ALA A 252 -5.00 31.18 -17.21
C ALA A 252 -3.82 32.04 -17.71
N GLU A 253 -2.63 31.85 -17.15
CA GLU A 253 -1.39 32.52 -17.58
C GLU A 253 -1.05 32.18 -19.03
N ARG A 254 -1.13 30.90 -19.42
CA ARG A 254 -0.90 30.48 -20.81
C ARG A 254 -1.89 31.13 -21.78
N ARG A 255 -3.17 31.24 -21.40
CA ARG A 255 -4.20 31.91 -22.22
C ARG A 255 -3.96 33.41 -22.30
N ALA A 256 -3.56 34.05 -21.20
CA ALA A 256 -3.20 35.47 -21.18
C ALA A 256 -2.00 35.76 -22.09
N ALA A 257 -0.95 34.95 -22.01
CA ALA A 257 0.23 35.06 -22.88
C ALA A 257 -0.13 34.87 -24.36
N GLN A 258 -0.97 33.88 -24.68
CA GLN A 258 -1.46 33.68 -26.05
C GLN A 258 -2.28 34.86 -26.58
N GLN A 259 -3.10 35.49 -25.73
CA GLN A 259 -3.86 36.69 -26.12
C GLN A 259 -2.95 37.90 -26.37
N VAL A 260 -1.92 38.10 -25.55
CA VAL A 260 -0.92 39.16 -25.74
C VAL A 260 -0.15 38.94 -27.05
N ALA A 261 0.33 37.72 -27.30
CA ALA A 261 1.01 37.38 -28.55
C ALA A 261 0.11 37.60 -29.77
N ALA A 262 -1.13 37.09 -29.74
CA ALA A 262 -2.09 37.29 -30.83
C ALA A 262 -2.42 38.78 -31.08
N ARG A 263 -2.41 39.60 -30.02
CA ARG A 263 -2.60 41.05 -30.16
C ARG A 263 -1.38 41.71 -30.82
N ALA A 264 -0.16 41.36 -30.40
CA ALA A 264 1.07 41.85 -31.00
C ALA A 264 1.16 41.47 -32.50
N ASP A 265 0.85 40.22 -32.85
CA ASP A 265 0.83 39.76 -34.24
C ASP A 265 -0.19 40.55 -35.08
N ARG A 266 -1.37 40.84 -34.51
CA ARG A 266 -2.40 41.65 -35.17
C ARG A 266 -1.95 43.10 -35.38
N GLU A 267 -1.21 43.66 -34.45
CA GLU A 267 -0.65 45.02 -34.55
C GLU A 267 0.46 45.09 -35.61
N GLN A 268 1.36 44.10 -35.64
CA GLN A 268 2.38 43.98 -36.70
C GLN A 268 1.74 43.80 -38.08
N ALA A 269 0.72 42.94 -38.21
CA ALA A 269 0.00 42.76 -39.47
C ALA A 269 -0.70 44.03 -39.95
N LYS A 270 -1.22 44.86 -39.03
CA LYS A 270 -1.78 46.17 -39.36
C LYS A 270 -0.71 47.14 -39.84
N ALA A 271 0.44 47.19 -39.17
CA ALA A 271 1.56 48.04 -39.57
C ALA A 271 2.07 47.69 -40.98
N LEU A 272 2.25 46.38 -41.26
CA LEU A 272 2.63 45.90 -42.60
C LEU A 272 1.60 46.26 -43.68
N LYS A 273 0.30 46.17 -43.37
CA LYS A 273 -0.76 46.59 -44.30
C LYS A 273 -0.77 48.10 -44.55
N GLN A 274 -0.41 48.90 -43.55
CA GLN A 274 -0.31 50.36 -43.70
C GLN A 274 0.91 50.79 -44.51
N SER A 275 2.03 50.04 -44.42
CA SER A 275 3.23 50.33 -45.21
C SER A 275 3.14 49.89 -46.66
N GLN A 276 2.23 48.96 -47.01
CA GLN A 276 2.05 48.57 -48.41
C GLN A 276 1.37 49.68 -49.21
N PRO A 277 1.90 50.05 -50.40
CA PRO A 277 1.30 51.06 -51.25
C PRO A 277 -0.11 50.64 -51.62
N LYS A 278 -1.08 51.56 -51.47
CA LYS A 278 -2.48 51.28 -51.84
C LYS A 278 -2.49 50.81 -53.29
N PRO A 279 -3.06 49.64 -53.60
CA PRO A 279 -3.13 49.19 -54.98
C PRO A 279 -3.81 50.28 -55.81
N PRO A 280 -3.33 50.53 -57.05
CA PRO A 280 -3.89 51.55 -57.90
C PRO A 280 -5.40 51.34 -57.98
N ARG A 281 -6.15 52.40 -57.62
CA ARG A 281 -7.60 52.37 -57.58
C ARG A 281 -8.10 51.93 -58.95
N ALA A 282 -8.53 50.67 -59.07
CA ALA A 282 -9.12 50.17 -60.30
C ALA A 282 -10.22 51.16 -60.69
N SER A 283 -10.01 51.82 -61.82
CA SER A 283 -10.94 52.78 -62.39
C SER A 283 -12.30 52.13 -62.43
N ARG A 284 -13.27 52.75 -61.74
CA ARG A 284 -14.66 52.33 -61.61
C ARG A 284 -15.29 52.27 -63.01
N SER A 285 -15.08 51.17 -63.73
CA SER A 285 -15.78 50.87 -64.97
C SER A 285 -17.26 50.78 -64.64
N LYS A 286 -18.08 51.56 -65.34
CA LYS A 286 -19.54 51.59 -65.24
C LYS A 286 -20.08 50.16 -65.23
N LYS A 287 -20.91 49.84 -64.23
CA LYS A 287 -21.74 48.63 -64.24
C LYS A 287 -22.57 48.62 -65.54
N PRO A 288 -22.47 47.58 -66.38
CA PRO A 288 -23.47 47.36 -67.42
C PRO A 288 -24.83 47.03 -66.77
N PRO A 289 -25.94 47.37 -67.43
CA PRO A 289 -27.29 47.13 -66.93
C PRO A 289 -27.55 45.63 -66.78
N VAL A 290 -28.27 45.29 -65.71
CA VAL A 290 -28.78 43.97 -65.41
C VAL A 290 -29.75 43.57 -66.51
N LEU A 291 -29.31 42.68 -67.40
CA LEU A 291 -30.21 41.90 -68.24
C LEU A 291 -30.68 40.69 -67.44
N ALA A 292 -31.99 40.61 -67.28
CA ALA A 292 -32.70 39.45 -66.78
C ALA A 292 -32.46 38.24 -67.70
N GLY A 293 -32.43 37.06 -67.08
CA GLY A 293 -32.47 35.78 -67.77
C GLY A 293 -31.11 35.09 -67.85
N SER A 294 -30.93 34.04 -67.06
CA SER A 294 -30.76 32.70 -67.63
C SER A 294 -30.64 31.68 -66.50
N THR A 295 -31.69 30.88 -66.36
CA THR A 295 -31.64 29.49 -65.94
C THR A 295 -30.41 28.79 -66.51
N THR A 296 -29.57 28.16 -65.70
CA THR A 296 -28.85 26.94 -66.11
C THR A 296 -28.24 26.24 -64.91
N GLN A 297 -28.89 25.13 -64.58
CA GLN A 297 -28.31 23.82 -64.27
C GLN A 297 -27.34 23.71 -63.09
N ASN A 298 -27.91 23.15 -62.01
CA ASN A 298 -27.36 22.03 -61.26
C ASN A 298 -26.41 21.20 -62.12
N VAL A 299 -25.11 21.29 -61.84
CA VAL A 299 -24.19 20.19 -62.12
C VAL A 299 -23.75 19.68 -60.77
N ASP A 300 -24.30 18.53 -60.40
CA ASP A 300 -23.80 17.66 -59.36
C ASP A 300 -22.33 17.36 -59.64
N TYR A 301 -21.45 18.10 -58.97
CA TYR A 301 -20.06 17.68 -58.79
C TYR A 301 -19.96 16.93 -57.47
N PRO A 302 -19.45 15.69 -57.44
CA PRO A 302 -19.22 14.99 -56.19
C PRO A 302 -18.17 15.78 -55.40
N HIS A 303 -18.63 16.35 -54.28
CA HIS A 303 -17.79 16.96 -53.26
C HIS A 303 -16.73 15.94 -52.81
N ALA A 304 -15.53 16.02 -53.37
CA ALA A 304 -14.33 15.56 -52.69
C ALA A 304 -14.14 16.50 -51.49
N VAL A 305 -14.74 16.13 -50.37
CA VAL A 305 -14.55 16.79 -49.07
C VAL A 305 -13.10 16.54 -48.65
N LEU A 306 -12.20 17.40 -49.09
CA LEU A 306 -10.94 17.65 -48.41
C LEU A 306 -11.30 18.28 -47.06
N MET A 307 -11.50 17.41 -46.07
CA MET A 307 -11.58 17.78 -44.66
C MET A 307 -10.26 18.42 -44.27
N THR A 308 -10.17 19.72 -44.43
CA THR A 308 -9.23 20.52 -43.66
C THR A 308 -9.68 20.43 -42.19
N PRO A 309 -8.81 20.00 -41.26
CA PRO A 309 -9.18 19.95 -39.86
C PRO A 309 -9.40 21.39 -39.38
N GLN A 310 -10.67 21.75 -39.21
CA GLN A 310 -11.04 22.95 -38.46
C GLN A 310 -10.52 22.79 -37.02
N PRO A 311 -9.84 23.80 -36.45
CA PRO A 311 -9.66 23.85 -35.02
C PRO A 311 -11.03 24.09 -34.37
N GLU A 312 -11.60 23.04 -33.80
CA GLU A 312 -12.84 23.11 -33.02
C GLU A 312 -12.65 24.11 -31.87
N ARG A 313 -13.21 25.32 -32.06
CA ARG A 313 -13.52 26.23 -30.97
C ARG A 313 -14.58 25.57 -30.11
N THR A 314 -14.14 24.91 -29.04
CA THR A 314 -15.01 24.51 -27.94
C THR A 314 -15.47 25.78 -27.23
N THR A 315 -16.61 26.34 -27.68
CA THR A 315 -17.40 27.25 -26.86
C THR A 315 -17.97 26.46 -25.71
N ILE A 316 -17.24 26.43 -24.59
CA ILE A 316 -17.77 26.03 -23.30
C ILE A 316 -18.79 27.11 -22.93
N SER A 317 -20.07 26.77 -23.14
CA SER A 317 -21.19 27.48 -22.54
C SER A 317 -21.00 27.43 -21.03
N ASN A 318 -20.64 28.57 -20.44
CA ASN A 318 -20.68 28.78 -19.00
C ASN A 318 -22.16 28.76 -18.60
N SER A 319 -22.64 27.60 -18.16
CA SER A 319 -23.87 27.53 -17.39
C SER A 319 -23.65 28.27 -16.08
N SER A 320 -24.29 29.42 -15.95
CA SER A 320 -24.42 30.18 -14.72
C SER A 320 -24.90 29.26 -13.60
N PHE A 321 -24.01 28.92 -12.67
CA PHE A 321 -24.39 28.42 -11.37
C PHE A 321 -24.96 29.62 -10.61
N GLU A 322 -26.28 29.67 -10.51
CA GLU A 322 -26.97 30.55 -9.58
C GLU A 322 -26.47 30.26 -8.16
N ASN A 323 -25.79 31.24 -7.57
CA ASN A 323 -25.58 31.32 -6.14
C ASN A 323 -26.95 31.45 -5.45
N ARG A 324 -27.46 30.33 -4.93
CA ARG A 324 -28.55 30.38 -3.94
C ARG A 324 -27.94 30.72 -2.58
N PRO A 325 -28.39 31.79 -1.91
CA PRO A 325 -27.98 32.08 -0.54
C PRO A 325 -28.48 30.98 0.40
N ILE A 326 -27.59 30.50 1.25
CA ILE A 326 -27.87 29.58 2.36
C ILE A 326 -28.73 30.33 3.36
N THR A 327 -30.00 29.95 3.49
CA THR A 327 -30.85 30.39 4.59
C THR A 327 -30.44 29.67 5.88
N PRO A 328 -30.40 30.37 7.03
CA PRO A 328 -30.13 29.73 8.31
C PRO A 328 -31.35 28.92 8.73
N ASN A 329 -31.17 27.62 8.99
CA ASN A 329 -32.20 26.78 9.56
C ASN A 329 -32.40 27.14 11.04
N PRO A 330 -33.65 27.24 11.53
CA PRO A 330 -33.93 27.66 12.89
C PRO A 330 -33.64 26.56 13.90
N ALA A 331 -33.24 27.00 15.08
CA ALA A 331 -33.04 26.23 16.29
C ALA A 331 -34.16 25.19 16.52
N TYR A 332 -33.79 23.92 16.58
CA TYR A 332 -34.64 22.91 17.21
C TYR A 332 -34.14 22.59 18.60
N SER A 333 -35.01 23.02 19.50
CA SER A 333 -35.09 22.88 20.94
C SER A 333 -34.73 21.49 21.47
N MET A 334 -34.14 21.54 22.66
CA MET A 334 -33.86 20.44 23.57
C MET A 334 -35.12 19.61 23.87
N MET A 335 -35.02 18.29 23.72
CA MET A 335 -35.76 17.35 24.55
C MET A 335 -34.84 16.23 24.99
N SER A 336 -34.55 16.25 26.28
CA SER A 336 -33.77 15.26 27.01
C SER A 336 -34.71 14.14 27.46
N PRO A 337 -34.53 12.88 27.04
CA PRO A 337 -35.30 11.79 27.61
C PRO A 337 -34.64 11.32 28.92
N HIS A 338 -35.44 11.35 29.99
CA HIS A 338 -35.14 10.80 31.30
C HIS A 338 -34.70 9.33 31.21
N LEU A 339 -33.53 9.02 31.76
CA LEU A 339 -33.09 7.66 32.05
C LEU A 339 -33.80 7.15 33.32
N PRO A 340 -34.30 5.90 33.34
CA PRO A 340 -34.85 5.29 34.55
C PRO A 340 -33.74 4.93 35.57
N PRO A 341 -34.07 4.86 36.86
CA PRO A 341 -33.12 4.62 37.94
C PRO A 341 -32.50 3.22 37.85
N SER A 342 -31.17 3.19 37.95
CA SER A 342 -30.36 1.98 37.99
C SER A 342 -30.59 1.24 39.31
N TYR A 343 -31.10 0.00 39.22
CA TYR A 343 -31.15 -0.92 40.34
C TYR A 343 -29.72 -1.40 40.65
N MET A 344 -29.17 -0.92 41.76
CA MET A 344 -27.93 -1.43 42.34
C MET A 344 -28.16 -2.84 42.87
N VAL A 345 -27.56 -3.84 42.23
CA VAL A 345 -27.42 -5.19 42.78
C VAL A 345 -26.16 -5.20 43.64
N PRO A 346 -26.23 -5.51 44.95
CA PRO A 346 -25.04 -5.58 45.80
C PRO A 346 -24.21 -6.81 45.42
N TYR A 347 -22.97 -6.57 44.98
CA TYR A 347 -21.99 -7.63 44.80
C TYR A 347 -21.46 -8.09 46.16
N PRO A 348 -21.30 -9.41 46.40
CA PRO A 348 -20.69 -9.91 47.61
C PRO A 348 -19.21 -9.52 47.66
N THR A 349 -18.82 -8.88 48.76
CA THR A 349 -17.43 -8.56 49.11
C THR A 349 -16.59 -9.84 49.19
N PRO A 350 -15.44 -9.94 48.49
CA PRO A 350 -14.53 -11.06 48.68
C PRO A 350 -13.85 -10.98 50.07
N PRO A 351 -13.51 -12.13 50.69
CA PRO A 351 -12.89 -12.16 52.00
C PRO A 351 -11.50 -11.52 51.95
N SER A 352 -11.28 -10.58 52.89
CA SER A 352 -9.98 -9.98 53.16
C SER A 352 -8.98 -11.07 53.53
N SER A 353 -8.06 -11.35 52.62
CA SER A 353 -6.89 -12.16 52.92
C SER A 353 -5.82 -11.23 53.49
N THR A 354 -5.71 -11.23 54.81
CA THR A 354 -4.64 -10.56 55.55
C THR A 354 -3.31 -11.24 55.22
N ILE A 355 -2.62 -10.75 54.20
CA ILE A 355 -1.24 -11.13 53.90
C ILE A 355 -0.34 -10.26 54.77
N THR A 356 0.15 -10.84 55.87
CA THR A 356 1.29 -10.31 56.63
C THR A 356 2.53 -10.25 55.72
N PRO A 357 3.16 -9.07 55.53
CA PRO A 357 4.40 -8.99 54.79
C PRO A 357 5.57 -9.57 55.63
N PRO A 358 6.54 -10.24 55.00
CA PRO A 358 7.78 -10.61 55.69
C PRO A 358 8.62 -9.36 55.98
N SER A 359 9.04 -9.26 57.24
CA SER A 359 10.01 -8.33 57.78
C SER A 359 11.28 -8.27 56.91
N TYR A 360 11.44 -7.20 56.13
CA TYR A 360 12.70 -6.89 55.47
C TYR A 360 13.62 -6.16 56.44
N ALA A 361 14.72 -6.83 56.79
CA ALA A 361 15.79 -6.25 57.58
C ALA A 361 16.41 -5.04 56.86
N GLN A 362 16.66 -3.99 57.65
CA GLN A 362 17.47 -2.83 57.27
C GLN A 362 18.84 -3.29 56.77
N MET A 363 19.19 -2.92 55.54
CA MET A 363 20.58 -2.66 55.18
C MET A 363 20.68 -1.24 54.66
N SER A 364 21.35 -0.44 55.48
CA SER A 364 21.68 0.96 55.24
C SER A 364 23.02 1.08 54.48
N LEU A 365 23.10 2.10 53.63
CA LEU A 365 24.28 2.91 53.30
C LEU A 365 25.44 2.29 52.51
N PHE A 366 25.42 2.45 51.19
CA PHE A 366 26.53 2.89 50.33
C PHE A 366 25.86 3.49 49.07
N GLY A 367 25.87 4.79 48.81
CA GLY A 367 27.04 5.60 48.47
C GLY A 367 26.99 5.89 46.96
N ASP A 368 26.27 6.93 46.55
CA ASP A 368 26.31 7.47 45.18
C ASP A 368 27.66 8.13 44.90
N PRO A 369 28.27 7.86 43.74
CA PRO A 369 28.84 8.98 42.99
C PRO A 369 28.82 8.73 41.48
N TYR A 370 27.80 9.17 40.75
CA TYR A 370 27.93 9.43 39.31
C TYR A 370 27.09 10.64 38.88
N ASN A 371 27.60 11.80 39.26
CA ASN A 371 27.29 13.06 38.62
C ASN A 371 28.45 13.38 37.66
N ALA A 372 28.27 13.13 36.37
CA ALA A 372 29.22 13.53 35.35
C ALA A 372 28.51 13.87 34.04
N ALA A 373 28.49 15.18 33.77
CA ALA A 373 28.62 15.84 32.48
C ALA A 373 27.67 15.43 31.34
N GLN A 374 26.69 16.29 31.08
CA GLN A 374 26.07 16.41 29.76
C GLN A 374 27.04 17.09 28.78
N PRO A 375 27.25 16.54 27.56
CA PRO A 375 27.87 17.30 26.48
C PRO A 375 26.82 18.16 25.77
N SER A 376 27.03 19.48 25.82
CA SER A 376 26.36 20.48 25.00
C SER A 376 26.59 20.21 23.51
N LEU A 377 25.53 19.88 22.78
CA LEU A 377 25.54 19.80 21.32
C LEU A 377 25.68 21.22 20.74
N SER A 378 26.87 21.54 20.28
CA SER A 378 27.15 22.75 19.49
C SER A 378 26.73 22.50 18.04
N THR A 379 25.76 23.27 17.57
CA THR A 379 25.30 23.30 16.18
C THR A 379 26.41 23.85 15.28
N VAL A 380 27.06 22.99 14.50
CA VAL A 380 27.96 23.39 13.42
C VAL A 380 27.11 23.68 12.18
N ILE A 381 26.93 24.96 11.87
CA ILE A 381 26.35 25.43 10.61
C ILE A 381 27.44 25.31 9.53
N SER A 382 27.31 24.31 8.67
CA SER A 382 28.18 24.13 7.51
C SER A 382 27.72 25.05 6.36
N GLN A 383 28.54 26.04 6.01
CA GLN A 383 28.35 26.84 4.79
C GLN A 383 28.68 26.02 3.52
N PRO A 384 27.99 26.24 2.39
CA PRO A 384 28.31 25.59 1.12
C PRO A 384 29.52 26.25 0.42
N PRO A 385 30.32 25.49 -0.34
CA PRO A 385 31.49 26.02 -1.02
C PRO A 385 31.11 26.91 -2.22
N ALA A 386 31.85 28.03 -2.34
CA ALA A 386 31.80 28.94 -3.47
C ALA A 386 32.23 28.23 -4.77
N ARG A 387 31.43 28.39 -5.82
CA ARG A 387 31.80 28.01 -7.19
C ARG A 387 32.89 28.96 -7.70
N ARG A 388 33.97 28.41 -8.24
CA ARG A 388 34.80 29.06 -9.25
C ARG A 388 34.53 28.41 -10.59
#